data_AF-A0A943WUV3-F1
#
_entry.id   AF-A0A943WUV3-F1
#
_cell.length_a   1.000
_cell.length_b   1.000
_cell.length_c   1.000
_cell.angle_alpha   90.00
_cell.angle_beta   90.00
_cell.angle_gamma   90.00
#
_symmetry.space_group_name_H-M   'P 1'
#
loop_
_entity.id
_entity.type
_entity.pdbx_description
1 polymer ?
#
loop_
_entity_poly.entity_id
_entity_poly.type
_entity_poly.pdbx_seq_one_letter_code
_entity_poly.pdbx_strand_id
1 'polypeptide(L)'
;MKKSICGLLSAIMVIGTVTVHAGEPVIEEEINTYRVTIGNKYIVKNEERIQSDAEIYLDNDCIMLPVRTFFTSVNKNTRINWDEENKNASVLIGEYHILLNAEKNKIEINGENIPVSGKIAIKDGRLFIPIRNWKDFRLCMINKENRTDILIKQENL
;
A
#
# COMPACT_ATOMS: atom_id res chain seq x y z
N MET A 1 -45.51 28.30 -71.69
CA MET A 1 -46.38 28.12 -70.49
C MET A 1 -45.91 26.89 -69.72
N LYS A 2 -45.99 26.99 -68.38
CA LYS A 2 -45.74 25.99 -67.31
C LYS A 2 -44.31 25.90 -66.74
N LYS A 3 -44.29 26.25 -65.44
CA LYS A 3 -43.23 26.26 -64.44
C LYS A 3 -43.13 24.85 -63.81
N SER A 4 -41.98 24.50 -63.21
CA SER A 4 -41.80 23.63 -62.01
C SER A 4 -40.30 23.44 -61.75
N ILE A 5 -39.70 24.01 -60.68
CA ILE A 5 -39.48 23.42 -59.33
C ILE A 5 -38.49 22.23 -59.40
N CYS A 6 -37.19 22.38 -59.11
CA CYS A 6 -36.48 22.61 -57.82
C CYS A 6 -36.66 21.49 -56.76
N GLY A 7 -35.55 20.84 -56.40
CA GLY A 7 -35.29 20.33 -55.04
C GLY A 7 -35.48 18.83 -54.81
N LEU A 8 -34.35 18.12 -54.68
CA LEU A 8 -33.93 17.36 -53.48
C LEU A 8 -33.11 16.13 -53.88
N LEU A 9 -31.79 16.32 -53.91
CA LEU A 9 -30.82 15.24 -53.79
C LEU A 9 -30.87 14.77 -52.33
N SER A 10 -31.74 13.80 -52.05
CA SER A 10 -31.85 13.18 -50.73
C SER A 10 -30.64 12.26 -50.50
N ALA A 11 -29.59 12.81 -49.90
CA ALA A 11 -28.57 12.00 -49.25
C ALA A 11 -29.16 11.46 -47.95
N ILE A 12 -29.58 10.20 -47.95
CA ILE A 12 -29.91 9.49 -46.71
C ILE A 12 -28.58 9.22 -46.01
N MET A 13 -28.21 10.11 -45.09
CA MET A 13 -27.13 9.86 -44.15
C MET A 13 -27.68 8.87 -43.12
N VAL A 14 -27.28 7.60 -43.25
CA VAL A 14 -27.57 6.58 -42.23
C VAL A 14 -26.78 6.97 -40.98
N ILE A 15 -27.44 7.63 -40.04
CA ILE A 15 -26.91 7.90 -38.71
C ILE A 15 -26.98 6.57 -37.95
N GLY A 16 -25.96 5.74 -38.11
CA GLY A 16 -25.74 4.60 -37.24
C GLY A 16 -25.41 5.13 -35.85
N THR A 17 -26.35 5.04 -34.92
CA THR A 17 -26.05 5.31 -33.51
C THR A 17 -25.18 4.18 -33.00
N VAL A 18 -23.87 4.41 -32.91
CA VAL A 18 -22.99 3.54 -32.11
C VAL A 18 -23.28 3.88 -30.65
N THR A 19 -24.05 3.03 -29.99
CA THR A 19 -24.10 3.04 -28.52
C THR A 19 -22.74 2.55 -28.02
N VAL A 20 -21.83 3.50 -27.80
CA VAL A 20 -20.64 3.27 -26.98
C VAL A 20 -21.16 2.95 -25.58
N HIS A 21 -21.26 1.67 -25.28
CA HIS A 21 -21.29 1.24 -23.89
C HIS A 21 -19.90 1.59 -23.38
N ALA A 22 -19.80 2.70 -22.64
CA ALA A 22 -18.67 2.91 -21.77
C ALA A 22 -18.67 1.72 -20.83
N GLY A 23 -17.86 0.70 -21.14
CA GLY A 23 -17.58 -0.36 -20.19
C GLY A 23 -17.16 0.35 -18.92
N GLU A 24 -17.87 0.09 -17.81
CA GLU A 24 -17.42 0.54 -16.51
C GLU A 24 -15.94 0.17 -16.41
N PRO A 25 -15.04 1.11 -16.05
CA PRO A 25 -13.63 0.78 -15.94
C PRO A 25 -13.53 -0.40 -14.97
N VAL A 26 -13.10 -1.55 -15.50
CA VAL A 26 -12.76 -2.70 -14.66
C VAL A 26 -11.52 -2.24 -13.90
N ILE A 27 -11.73 -1.79 -12.66
CA ILE A 27 -10.64 -1.51 -11.74
C ILE A 27 -10.01 -2.87 -11.45
N GLU A 28 -8.89 -3.17 -12.08
CA GLU A 28 -8.09 -4.35 -11.73
C GLU A 28 -7.60 -4.15 -10.29
N GLU A 29 -8.19 -4.91 -9.36
CA GLU A 29 -7.75 -4.95 -7.97
C GLU A 29 -6.38 -5.65 -7.93
N GLU A 30 -5.31 -4.88 -7.76
CA GLU A 30 -3.95 -5.41 -7.66
C GLU A 30 -3.70 -5.91 -6.24
N ILE A 31 -3.89 -7.20 -5.97
CA ILE A 31 -3.58 -7.79 -4.66
C ILE A 31 -2.07 -7.96 -4.49
N ASN A 32 -1.48 -7.24 -3.53
CA ASN A 32 -0.08 -7.38 -3.17
C ASN A 32 0.12 -8.48 -2.11
N THR A 33 0.84 -9.55 -2.45
CA THR A 33 1.20 -10.61 -1.50
C THR A 33 2.62 -10.42 -1.01
N TYR A 34 2.79 -10.40 0.31
CA TYR A 34 4.07 -10.34 1.01
C TYR A 34 4.36 -11.68 1.70
N ARG A 35 5.55 -12.24 1.47
CA ARG A 35 6.07 -13.39 2.20
C ARG A 35 7.31 -12.98 2.98
N VAL A 36 7.33 -13.38 4.24
CA VAL A 36 8.44 -13.11 5.17
C VAL A 36 8.94 -14.42 5.76
N THR A 37 10.24 -14.49 5.99
CA THR A 37 10.91 -15.66 6.56
C THR A 37 11.87 -15.17 7.63
N ILE A 38 11.84 -15.81 8.80
CA ILE A 38 12.72 -15.49 9.92
C ILE A 38 14.18 -15.77 9.50
N GLY A 39 15.11 -14.91 9.92
CA GLY A 39 16.53 -14.98 9.59
C GLY A 39 16.89 -14.34 8.25
N ASN A 40 15.91 -13.92 7.44
CA ASN A 40 16.17 -13.28 6.15
C ASN A 40 16.29 -11.76 6.27
N LYS A 41 17.15 -11.20 5.42
CA LYS A 41 17.26 -9.75 5.15
C LYS A 41 16.55 -9.34 3.86
N TYR A 42 15.43 -9.98 3.54
CA TYR A 42 14.60 -9.62 2.40
C TYR A 42 13.14 -9.98 2.65
N ILE A 43 12.24 -9.31 1.93
CA ILE A 43 10.80 -9.60 1.87
C ILE A 43 10.47 -9.96 0.42
N VAL A 44 9.60 -10.93 0.19
CA VAL A 44 9.11 -11.23 -1.17
C VAL A 44 7.77 -10.55 -1.36
N LYS A 45 7.67 -9.62 -2.32
CA LYS A 45 6.43 -8.94 -2.73
C LYS A 45 6.08 -9.39 -4.15
N ASN A 46 4.93 -10.03 -4.35
CA ASN A 46 4.50 -10.53 -5.67
C ASN A 46 5.62 -11.26 -6.43
N GLU A 47 6.31 -12.19 -5.75
CA GLU A 47 7.45 -12.97 -6.28
C GLU A 47 8.78 -12.20 -6.42
N GLU A 48 8.78 -10.87 -6.32
CA GLU A 48 10.01 -10.06 -6.33
C GLU A 48 10.65 -9.98 -4.94
N ARG A 49 11.98 -10.11 -4.88
CA ARG A 49 12.75 -9.94 -3.63
C ARG A 49 13.10 -8.48 -3.39
N ILE A 50 12.61 -7.94 -2.28
CA ILE A 50 12.94 -6.61 -1.78
C ILE A 50 13.98 -6.75 -0.67
N GLN A 51 15.18 -6.23 -0.91
CA GLN A 51 16.26 -6.25 0.08
C GLN A 51 15.90 -5.40 1.30
N SER A 52 16.23 -5.93 2.48
CA SER A 52 16.14 -5.24 3.76
C SER A 52 17.54 -4.99 4.30
N ASP A 53 17.71 -3.86 4.97
CA ASP A 53 18.93 -3.56 5.71
C ASP A 53 18.90 -4.15 7.13
N ALA A 54 17.84 -4.85 7.50
CA ALA A 54 17.66 -5.50 8.79
C ALA A 54 17.15 -6.94 8.64
N GLU A 55 17.51 -7.80 9.58
CA GLU A 55 17.06 -9.19 9.61
C GLU A 55 15.66 -9.28 10.23
N ILE A 56 14.76 -10.02 9.58
CA ILE A 56 13.45 -10.37 10.13
C ILE A 56 13.67 -11.43 11.21
N TYR A 57 13.15 -11.20 12.42
CA TYR A 57 13.39 -12.10 13.56
C TYR A 57 12.11 -12.40 14.32
N LEU A 58 12.19 -13.41 15.19
CA LEU A 58 11.15 -13.76 16.14
C LEU A 58 11.48 -13.14 17.50
N ASP A 59 10.51 -12.46 18.11
CA ASP A 59 10.57 -12.03 19.51
C ASP A 59 9.25 -12.38 20.20
N ASN A 60 9.33 -13.13 21.30
CA ASN A 60 8.16 -13.58 22.08
C ASN A 60 7.03 -14.13 21.19
N ASP A 61 7.35 -15.08 20.30
CA ASP A 61 6.43 -15.68 19.33
C ASP A 61 5.77 -14.68 18.36
N CYS A 62 6.39 -13.52 18.18
CA CYS A 62 5.97 -12.52 17.22
C CYS A 62 7.06 -12.25 16.19
N ILE A 63 6.71 -12.36 14.90
CA ILE A 63 7.61 -11.93 13.84
C ILE A 63 7.70 -10.41 13.85
N MET A 64 8.93 -9.92 13.91
CA MET A 64 9.28 -8.51 13.95
C MET A 64 9.72 -8.06 12.56
N LEU A 65 9.00 -7.10 11.98
CA LEU A 65 9.27 -6.60 10.64
C LEU A 65 9.95 -5.23 10.68
N PRO A 66 10.99 -5.01 9.85
CA PRO A 66 11.66 -3.72 9.76
C PRO A 66 10.73 -2.69 9.13
N VAL A 67 10.47 -1.62 9.89
CA VAL A 67 9.54 -0.54 9.52
C VAL A 67 9.90 0.05 8.16
N ARG A 68 11.18 0.37 7.96
CA ARG A 68 11.66 1.01 6.73
C ARG A 68 11.35 0.19 5.50
N THR A 69 11.86 -1.05 5.44
CA THR A 69 11.71 -1.92 4.26
C THR A 69 10.25 -2.13 3.92
N PHE A 70 9.41 -2.40 4.92
CA PHE A 70 8.01 -2.70 4.67
C PHE A 70 7.26 -1.48 4.12
N PHE A 71 7.33 -0.29 4.76
CA PHE A 71 6.62 0.88 4.22
C PHE A 71 7.14 1.31 2.83
N THR A 72 8.46 1.24 2.59
CA THR A 72 9.01 1.54 1.26
C THR A 72 8.63 0.50 0.20
N SER A 73 8.37 -0.75 0.61
CA SER A 73 7.90 -1.80 -0.31
C SER A 73 6.44 -1.60 -0.71
N VAL A 74 5.63 -1.04 0.18
CA VAL A 74 4.24 -0.66 -0.09
C VAL A 74 4.20 0.52 -1.05
N ASN A 75 4.90 1.60 -0.72
CA ASN A 75 4.96 2.80 -1.53
C ASN A 75 6.41 3.34 -1.59
N LYS A 76 6.97 3.37 -2.80
CA LYS A 76 8.34 3.83 -3.06
C LYS A 76 8.57 5.31 -2.70
N ASN A 77 7.49 6.11 -2.65
CA ASN A 77 7.53 7.53 -2.29
C ASN A 77 7.37 7.77 -0.78
N THR A 78 7.29 6.71 0.04
CA THR A 78 7.23 6.84 1.49
C THR A 78 8.43 7.63 2.01
N ARG A 79 8.16 8.62 2.87
CA ARG A 79 9.19 9.35 3.61
C ARG A 79 9.19 8.91 5.07
N ILE A 80 10.37 8.65 5.61
CA ILE A 80 10.53 8.23 7.00
C ILE A 80 11.56 9.14 7.65
N ASN A 81 11.17 9.85 8.71
CA ASN A 81 12.07 10.63 9.54
C ASN A 81 12.23 9.96 10.90
N TRP A 82 13.46 9.92 11.38
CA TRP A 82 13.79 9.38 12.70
C TRP A 82 14.25 10.51 13.61
N ASP A 83 13.64 10.59 14.79
CA ASP A 83 14.03 11.45 15.89
C ASP A 83 14.63 10.56 16.98
N GLU A 84 15.96 10.65 17.10
CA GLU A 84 16.77 9.86 18.04
C GLU A 84 16.57 10.27 19.50
N GLU A 85 16.21 11.53 19.76
CA GLU A 85 16.01 12.04 21.13
C GLU A 85 14.71 11.48 21.71
N ASN A 86 13.62 11.52 20.93
CA ASN A 86 12.31 11.07 21.39
C ASN A 86 11.97 9.62 21.02
N LYS A 87 12.91 8.92 20.35
CA LYS A 87 12.73 7.58 19.76
C LYS A 87 11.47 7.46 18.92
N ASN A 88 11.25 8.47 18.08
CA ASN A 88 10.07 8.63 17.23
C ASN A 88 10.43 8.40 15.76
N ALA A 89 9.69 7.52 15.08
CA ALA A 89 9.65 7.51 13.63
C ALA A 89 8.36 8.16 13.14
N SER A 90 8.49 9.16 12.26
CA SER A 90 7.38 9.74 11.49
C SER A 90 7.43 9.20 10.08
N VAL A 91 6.37 8.49 9.67
CA VAL A 91 6.23 7.91 8.34
C VAL A 91 5.12 8.66 7.61
N LEU A 92 5.45 9.23 6.45
CA LEU A 92 4.49 9.83 5.52
C LEU A 92 4.34 8.90 4.32
N ILE A 93 3.14 8.34 4.16
CA ILE A 93 2.78 7.44 3.07
C ILE A 93 1.46 7.90 2.44
N GLY A 94 1.53 8.42 1.21
CA GLY A 94 0.38 9.09 0.59
C GLY A 94 -0.11 10.25 1.46
N GLU A 95 -1.38 10.19 1.88
CA GLU A 95 -2.00 11.18 2.78
C GLU A 95 -1.91 10.80 4.27
N TYR A 96 -1.35 9.64 4.60
CA TYR A 96 -1.29 9.14 5.98
C TYR A 96 0.01 9.55 6.66
N HIS A 97 -0.13 10.09 7.88
CA HIS A 97 0.96 10.36 8.79
C HIS A 97 0.93 9.35 9.94
N ILE A 98 1.95 8.52 10.02
CA ILE A 98 2.08 7.47 11.03
C ILE A 98 3.21 7.86 11.98
N LEU A 99 2.94 7.83 13.28
CA LEU A 99 3.93 8.04 14.33
C LEU A 99 4.18 6.70 15.04
N LEU A 100 5.44 6.32 15.16
CA LEU A 100 5.87 5.14 15.90
C LEU A 100 6.84 5.58 17.00
N ASN A 101 6.43 5.51 18.26
CA ASN A 101 7.29 5.81 19.41
C ASN A 101 7.72 4.51 20.09
N ALA A 102 9.02 4.21 20.06
CA ALA A 102 9.55 2.97 20.62
C ALA A 102 9.56 2.94 22.16
N GLU A 103 9.85 4.08 22.81
CA GLU A 103 9.94 4.16 24.28
C GLU A 103 8.56 4.08 24.95
N LYS A 104 7.59 4.81 24.39
CA LYS A 104 6.19 4.84 24.84
C LYS A 104 5.38 3.66 24.32
N ASN A 105 5.98 2.82 23.47
CA ASN A 105 5.34 1.69 22.80
C ASN A 105 4.00 2.10 22.13
N LYS A 106 4.05 3.14 21.31
CA LYS A 106 2.86 3.82 20.79
C LYS A 106 2.88 3.89 19.27
N ILE A 107 1.73 3.59 18.65
CA ILE A 107 1.47 3.82 17.23
C ILE A 107 0.34 4.83 17.12
N GLU A 108 0.49 5.82 16.24
CA GLU A 108 -0.59 6.70 15.83
C GLU A 108 -0.72 6.71 14.31
N ILE A 109 -1.95 6.76 13.80
CA ILE A 109 -2.24 7.01 12.39
C ILE A 109 -3.12 8.25 12.32
N ASN A 110 -2.63 9.32 11.68
CA ASN A 110 -3.32 10.61 11.62
C ASN A 110 -3.76 11.14 13.01
N GLY A 111 -2.96 10.85 14.05
CA GLY A 111 -3.23 11.24 15.43
C GLY A 111 -4.14 10.28 16.21
N GLU A 112 -4.70 9.24 15.58
CA GLU A 112 -5.48 8.20 16.26
C GLU A 112 -4.55 7.10 16.80
N ASN A 113 -4.71 6.76 18.08
CA ASN A 113 -3.90 5.72 18.72
C ASN A 113 -4.28 4.32 18.24
N ILE A 114 -3.28 3.55 17.81
CA ILE A 114 -3.43 2.14 17.44
C ILE A 114 -2.79 1.26 18.53
N PRO A 115 -3.50 0.25 19.05
CA PRO A 115 -2.92 -0.69 20.02
C PRO A 115 -1.73 -1.46 19.44
N VAL A 116 -0.61 -1.49 20.17
CA VAL A 116 0.55 -2.30 19.77
C VAL A 116 0.35 -3.74 20.22
N SER A 117 0.43 -4.69 19.29
CA SER A 117 0.21 -6.14 19.52
C SER A 117 1.37 -6.84 20.25
N GLY A 118 2.22 -6.07 20.94
CA GLY A 118 3.50 -6.46 21.50
C GLY A 118 4.32 -5.22 21.84
N LYS A 119 5.60 -5.24 21.45
CA LYS A 119 6.52 -4.12 21.68
C LYS A 119 7.13 -3.61 20.37
N ILE A 120 7.16 -2.29 20.19
CA ILE A 120 7.99 -1.65 19.16
C ILE A 120 9.45 -1.78 19.61
N ALA A 121 10.29 -2.37 18.76
CA ALA A 121 11.66 -2.67 19.10
C ALA A 121 12.64 -1.83 18.29
N ILE A 122 13.71 -1.38 18.93
CA ILE A 122 14.91 -0.89 18.26
C ILE A 122 15.97 -1.97 18.43
N LYS A 123 16.43 -2.55 17.31
CA LYS A 123 17.49 -3.57 17.29
C LYS A 123 18.49 -3.18 16.21
N ASP A 124 19.78 -3.18 16.55
CA ASP A 124 20.87 -2.82 15.61
C ASP A 124 20.64 -1.49 14.88
N GLY A 125 20.09 -0.49 15.57
CA GLY A 125 19.78 0.82 14.99
C GLY A 125 18.64 0.81 13.97
N ARG A 126 17.76 -0.19 14.01
CA ARG A 126 16.58 -0.33 13.16
C ARG A 126 15.32 -0.51 13.97
N LEU A 127 14.25 0.13 13.52
CA LEU A 127 12.93 0.07 14.13
C LEU A 127 12.13 -1.11 13.57
N PHE A 128 11.51 -1.85 14.47
CA PHE A 128 10.70 -3.02 14.16
C PHE A 128 9.35 -2.95 14.84
N ILE A 129 8.33 -3.48 14.17
CA ILE A 129 7.00 -3.64 14.75
C ILE A 129 6.47 -5.07 14.51
N PRO A 130 5.62 -5.57 15.42
CA PRO A 130 4.94 -6.86 15.28
C PRO A 130 4.23 -7.02 13.94
N ILE A 131 4.37 -8.18 13.29
CA ILE A 131 3.64 -8.54 12.06
C ILE A 131 2.12 -8.34 12.20
N ARG A 132 1.59 -8.51 13.41
CA ARG A 132 0.16 -8.36 13.74
C ARG A 132 -0.35 -6.92 13.55
N ASN A 133 0.47 -5.92 13.84
CA ASN A 133 0.08 -4.52 13.69
C ASN A 133 -0.03 -4.06 12.24
N TRP A 134 0.51 -4.82 11.28
CA TRP A 134 0.42 -4.43 9.88
C TRP A 134 -0.99 -4.49 9.32
N LYS A 135 -1.89 -5.25 9.95
CA LYS A 135 -3.32 -5.23 9.59
C LYS A 135 -3.95 -3.86 9.85
N ASP A 136 -3.48 -3.15 10.88
CA ASP A 136 -4.01 -1.83 11.25
C ASP A 136 -3.59 -0.75 10.27
N PHE A 137 -2.46 -0.94 9.57
CA PHE A 137 -2.03 -0.04 8.48
C PHE A 137 -2.74 -0.31 7.16
N ARG A 138 -3.68 -1.26 7.05
CA ARG A 138 -4.31 -1.65 5.77
C ARG A 138 -4.79 -0.43 4.97
N LEU A 139 -5.45 0.52 5.63
CA LEU A 139 -5.94 1.74 4.97
C LEU A 139 -4.80 2.62 4.44
N CYS A 140 -3.67 2.70 5.16
CA CYS A 140 -2.48 3.43 4.73
C CYS A 140 -1.76 2.79 3.54
N MET A 141 -2.04 1.51 3.29
CA MET A 141 -1.34 0.71 2.29
C MET A 141 -2.17 0.41 1.04
N ILE A 142 -3.47 0.76 1.05
CA ILE A 142 -4.32 0.74 -0.15
C ILE A 142 -4.02 2.00 -0.96
N ASN A 143 -3.59 1.83 -2.22
CA ASN A 143 -3.56 2.96 -3.15
C ASN A 143 -5.01 3.29 -3.57
N LYS A 144 -5.41 4.56 -3.51
CA LYS A 144 -6.73 5.00 -4.01
C LYS A 144 -6.88 4.83 -5.53
N GLU A 145 -5.77 4.80 -6.27
CA GLU A 145 -5.79 4.57 -7.73
C GLU A 145 -5.99 3.08 -8.07
N ASN A 146 -5.43 2.16 -7.27
CA ASN A 146 -5.59 0.70 -7.43
C ASN A 146 -5.89 0.07 -6.06
N ARG A 147 -7.13 -0.43 -5.85
CA ARG A 147 -7.51 -1.14 -4.63
C ARG A 147 -6.57 -2.32 -4.38
N THR A 148 -5.63 -2.13 -3.47
CA THR A 148 -4.57 -3.09 -3.19
C THR A 148 -4.88 -3.81 -1.89
N ASP A 149 -5.25 -5.09 -1.96
CA ASP A 149 -5.29 -5.93 -0.76
C ASP A 149 -3.91 -6.48 -0.43
N ILE A 150 -3.56 -6.49 0.87
CA ILE A 150 -2.26 -6.95 1.36
C ILE A 150 -2.42 -8.26 2.12
N LEU A 151 -1.79 -9.31 1.58
CA LEU A 151 -1.71 -10.62 2.23
C LEU A 151 -0.29 -10.84 2.74
N ILE A 152 -0.10 -10.87 4.06
CA ILE A 152 1.19 -11.21 4.66
C ILE A 152 1.16 -12.68 5.08
N LYS A 153 1.99 -13.50 4.44
CA LYS A 153 2.18 -14.92 4.77
C LYS A 153 3.47 -15.10 5.58
N GLN A 154 3.33 -15.79 6.70
CA GLN A 154 4.44 -16.26 7.53
C GLN A 154 4.86 -17.65 7.03
N GLU A 155 6.15 -17.82 6.73
CA GLU A 155 6.71 -19.12 6.42
C GLU A 155 7.59 -19.56 7.60
N ASN A 156 7.16 -20.62 8.27
CA ASN A 156 7.98 -21.30 9.26
C ASN A 156 8.92 -22.24 8.50
N LEU A 157 10.23 -22.15 8.79
CA LEU A 157 11.21 -23.17 8.45
C LEU A 157 11.08 -24.36 9.41
#